data_AF-M1ESX3-F1
#
_entry.id   AF-M1ESX3-F1
#
_cell.length_a   1.000
_cell.length_b   1.000
_cell.length_c   1.000
_cell.angle_alpha   90.00
_cell.angle_beta   90.00
_cell.angle_gamma   90.00
#
_symmetry.space_group_name_H-M   'P 1'
#
loop_
_entity.id
_entity.type
_entity.pdbx_description
1 polymer ?
#
loop_
_entity_poly.entity_id
_entity_poly.type
_entity_poly.pdbx_seq_one_letter_code
_entity_poly.pdbx_strand_id
1 'polypeptide(L)' 'SNGLQTKHEVFEIILETVDRALPVVTRNRGLRLAQGAMALLSPDLLQLTDPDTPAENLTFVLARLPQHGQLYLR' A
#
# COMPACT_ATOMS: atom_id res chain seq x y z
N SER A 1 45.98 5.72 39.62
CA SER A 1 44.65 5.49 39.04
C SER A 1 44.64 6.10 37.65
N ASN A 2 44.44 5.30 36.59
CA ASN A 2 44.53 5.75 35.19
C ASN A 2 43.22 6.37 34.66
N GLY A 3 42.30 6.77 35.54
CA GLY A 3 41.17 7.63 35.20
C GLY A 3 40.09 7.02 34.31
N LEU A 4 40.15 5.72 34.00
CA LEU A 4 39.12 5.06 33.21
C LEU A 4 37.85 4.92 34.06
N GLN A 5 36.84 5.74 33.78
CA GLN A 5 35.50 5.58 34.32
C GLN A 5 34.58 5.02 33.24
N THR A 6 33.88 3.95 33.57
CA THR A 6 32.79 3.40 32.77
C THR A 6 31.47 3.82 33.40
N LYS A 7 30.61 4.46 32.61
CA LYS A 7 29.26 4.85 33.02
C LYS A 7 28.27 4.03 32.21
N HIS A 8 27.31 3.40 32.89
CA HIS A 8 26.25 2.67 32.23
C HIS A 8 25.15 3.66 31.83
N GLU A 9 25.00 3.88 30.53
CA GLU A 9 23.92 4.67 29.94
C GLU A 9 23.21 3.86 28.87
N VAL A 10 21.97 4.22 28.59
CA VAL A 10 21.18 3.61 27.52
C VAL A 10 21.41 4.40 26.25
N PHE A 11 21.83 3.70 25.20
CA PHE A 11 21.93 4.24 23.84
C PHE A 11 20.77 3.69 23.02
N GLU A 12 19.90 4.57 22.55
CA GLU A 12 18.77 4.20 21.71
C GLU A 12 19.20 4.18 20.23
N ILE A 13 18.97 3.05 19.57
CA ILE A 13 19.18 2.89 18.13
C ILE A 13 17.82 2.80 17.47
N ILE A 14 17.49 3.79 16.66
CA ILE A 14 16.27 3.80 15.86
C ILE A 14 16.62 3.31 14.45
N LEU A 15 15.94 2.27 14.00
CA LEU A 15 16.04 1.78 12.63
C LEU A 15 14.93 2.42 11.80
N GLU A 16 15.28 3.34 10.91
CA GLU A 16 14.35 3.86 9.93
C GLU A 16 14.27 2.91 8.73
N THR A 17 13.05 2.50 8.38
CA THR A 17 12.81 1.70 7.18
C THR A 17 12.89 2.60 5.96
N VAL A 18 13.88 2.35 5.10
CA VAL A 18 13.93 2.96 3.77
C VAL A 18 12.99 2.17 2.86
N ASP A 19 12.03 2.87 2.25
CA ASP A 19 11.18 2.35 1.17
C ASP A 19 12.04 1.87 0.00
N ARG A 20 12.06 0.55 -0.20
CA ARG A 20 12.95 -0.17 -1.13
C ARG A 20 12.20 -1.17 -1.99
N ALA A 21 10.99 -1.57 -1.62
CA ALA A 21 10.16 -2.38 -2.49
C ALA A 21 9.31 -1.50 -3.42
N LEU A 22 8.72 -2.12 -4.43
CA LEU A 22 7.72 -1.47 -5.26
C LEU A 22 6.37 -2.14 -4.99
N PRO A 23 5.26 -1.37 -5.02
CA PRO A 23 3.94 -1.95 -4.83
C PRO A 23 3.64 -3.01 -5.89
N VAL A 24 3.06 -4.13 -5.46
CA VAL A 24 2.70 -5.25 -6.33
C VAL A 24 1.19 -5.44 -6.35
N VAL A 25 0.63 -5.65 -7.55
CA VAL A 25 -0.78 -6.05 -7.71
C VAL A 25 -0.92 -7.53 -7.34
N THR A 26 -1.51 -7.80 -6.18
CA THR A 26 -1.71 -9.17 -5.67
C THR A 26 -3.05 -9.76 -6.07
N ARG A 27 -4.04 -8.93 -6.41
CA ARG A 27 -5.33 -9.37 -6.97
C ARG A 27 -5.72 -8.49 -8.14
N ASN A 28 -6.15 -9.12 -9.22
CA ASN A 28 -6.79 -8.48 -10.36
C ASN A 28 -7.75 -9.48 -11.03
N ARG A 29 -8.91 -9.70 -10.41
CA ARG A 29 -9.92 -10.65 -10.92
C ARG A 29 -10.77 -10.07 -12.06
N GLY A 30 -10.69 -8.75 -12.27
CA GLY A 30 -11.61 -8.03 -13.13
C GLY A 30 -13.04 -7.98 -12.55
N LEU A 31 -13.93 -7.32 -13.28
CA LEU A 31 -15.33 -7.16 -12.90
C LEU A 31 -16.20 -7.28 -14.16
N ARG A 32 -17.21 -8.16 -14.11
CA ARG A 32 -18.22 -8.32 -15.16
C ARG A 32 -19.59 -7.99 -14.58
N LEU A 33 -20.35 -7.17 -15.29
CA LEU A 33 -21.65 -6.70 -14.86
C LEU A 33 -22.67 -6.83 -15.99
N ALA A 34 -23.93 -7.10 -15.61
CA ALA A 34 -25.05 -6.93 -16.52
C ALA A 34 -25.30 -5.44 -16.79
N GLN A 35 -25.87 -5.11 -17.94
CA GLN A 35 -26.21 -3.72 -18.27
C GLN A 35 -27.18 -3.13 -17.23
N GLY A 36 -26.89 -1.92 -16.76
CA GLY A 36 -27.68 -1.22 -15.73
C GLY A 36 -27.38 -1.64 -14.29
N ALA A 37 -26.58 -2.70 -14.08
CA ALA A 37 -26.15 -3.09 -12.75
C ALA A 37 -24.99 -2.20 -12.25
N MET A 38 -24.82 -2.18 -10.92
CA MET A 38 -23.70 -1.53 -10.25
C MET A 38 -23.01 -2.55 -9.34
N ALA A 39 -21.69 -2.43 -9.22
CA ALA A 39 -20.93 -3.16 -8.21
C ALA A 39 -19.77 -2.32 -7.67
N LEU A 40 -19.31 -2.69 -6.49
CA LEU A 40 -18.17 -2.06 -5.84
C LEU A 40 -16.86 -2.70 -6.33
N LEU A 41 -15.87 -1.87 -6.66
CA LEU A 41 -14.49 -2.31 -6.79
C LEU A 41 -13.90 -2.51 -5.39
N SER A 42 -13.97 -3.73 -4.88
CA SER A 42 -13.47 -4.09 -3.54
C SER A 42 -12.06 -4.69 -3.59
N PRO A 43 -11.36 -4.76 -2.44
CA PRO A 43 -10.07 -5.46 -2.33
C PRO A 43 -10.11 -6.93 -2.77
N ASP A 44 -11.28 -7.59 -2.71
CA ASP A 44 -11.43 -8.97 -3.19
C ASP A 44 -11.26 -9.11 -4.71
N LEU A 45 -11.45 -8.01 -5.45
CA LEU A 45 -11.33 -7.95 -6.91
C LEU A 45 -9.99 -7.35 -7.34
N LEU A 46 -9.55 -6.28 -6.68
CA LEU A 46 -8.36 -5.52 -7.05
C LEU A 46 -7.59 -5.08 -5.79
N GLN A 47 -6.32 -5.48 -5.66
CA GLN A 47 -5.53 -5.23 -4.44
C GLN A 47 -4.06 -4.94 -4.76
N LEU A 48 -3.48 -3.95 -4.07
CA LEU A 48 -2.04 -3.70 -3.99
C LEU A 48 -1.53 -4.13 -2.62
N THR A 49 -0.28 -4.59 -2.58
CA THR A 49 0.47 -4.75 -1.34
C THR A 49 1.89 -4.28 -1.55
N ASP A 50 2.46 -3.74 -0.49
CA ASP A 50 3.83 -3.31 -0.42
C ASP A 50 4.33 -3.58 1.02
N PRO A 51 5.50 -4.21 1.22
CA PRO A 51 5.95 -4.64 2.54
C PRO A 51 6.43 -3.48 3.43
N ASP A 52 6.82 -2.35 2.86
CA ASP A 52 7.36 -1.17 3.54
C ASP A 52 6.45 0.07 3.44
N THR A 53 5.40 0.02 2.63
CA THR A 53 4.38 1.07 2.53
C THR A 53 3.03 0.63 3.10
N PRO A 54 2.47 1.36 4.08
CA PRO A 54 1.13 1.10 4.60
C PRO A 54 0.04 1.15 3.51
N ALA A 55 -0.99 0.31 3.65
CA ALA A 55 -2.03 0.17 2.62
C ALA A 55 -2.80 1.47 2.36
N GLU A 56 -2.97 2.32 3.38
CA GLU A 56 -3.61 3.64 3.29
C GLU A 56 -2.83 4.64 2.41
N ASN A 57 -1.54 4.41 2.20
CA ASN A 57 -0.67 5.24 1.37
C ASN A 57 -0.52 4.68 -0.06
N LEU A 58 -1.08 3.50 -0.33
CA LEU A 58 -1.11 2.91 -1.67
C LEU A 58 -2.35 3.38 -2.43
N THR A 59 -2.15 3.81 -3.68
CA THR A 59 -3.25 4.29 -4.52
C THR A 59 -3.22 3.67 -5.90
N PHE A 60 -4.41 3.47 -6.47
CA PHE A 60 -4.58 3.17 -7.88
C PHE A 60 -4.90 4.45 -8.63
N VAL A 61 -4.23 4.65 -9.77
CA VAL A 61 -4.53 5.76 -10.68
C VAL A 61 -5.20 5.23 -11.93
N LEU A 62 -6.32 5.86 -12.30
CA LEU A 62 -7.04 5.51 -13.53
C LEU A 62 -6.34 6.13 -14.74
N ALA A 63 -5.51 5.34 -15.42
CA ALA A 63 -4.79 5.80 -16.62
C ALA A 63 -5.69 6.04 -17.84
N ARG A 64 -6.84 5.37 -17.92
CA ARG A 64 -7.85 5.54 -18.98
C ARG A 64 -9.25 5.24 -18.45
N LEU A 65 -10.25 5.95 -18.95
CA LEU A 65 -11.64 5.67 -18.64
C LEU A 65 -12.08 4.31 -19.25
N PRO A 66 -13.05 3.61 -18.63
CA PRO A 66 -13.63 2.41 -19.22
C PRO A 66 -14.37 2.74 -20.52
N GLN A 67 -14.30 1.83 -21.50
CA GLN A 67 -15.03 1.97 -22.77
C GLN A 67 -16.53 1.67 -22.64
N HIS A 68 -16.91 0.90 -21.62
CA HIS A 68 -18.29 0.53 -21.32
C HIS A 68 -18.58 0.71 -19.83
N GLY A 69 -19.72 1.33 -19.51
CA GLY A 69 -20.09 1.65 -18.13
C GLY A 69 -19.43 2.92 -17.62
N GLN A 70 -19.60 3.20 -16.32
CA GLN A 70 -19.11 4.39 -15.65
C GLN A 70 -18.51 4.01 -14.29
N LEU A 71 -17.45 4.71 -13.90
CA LEU A 71 -16.90 4.65 -12.55
C LEU A 71 -17.45 5.82 -11.75
N TYR A 72 -17.87 5.55 -10.52
CA TYR A 72 -18.34 6.57 -9.58
C TYR A 72 -17.44 6.55 -8.36
N LEU A 73 -16.96 7.72 -7.94
CA LEU A 73 -16.40 7.91 -6.62
C LEU A 73 -17.58 8.09 -5.65
N ARG A 74 -17.60 7.32 -4.57
CA ARG A 74 -18.57 7.51 -3.48
C ARG A 74 -17.96 8.37 -2.39
#